data_AF-A0A5K0VP90-F1
#
_entry.id   AF-A0A5K0VP90-F1
#
_cell.length_a   1.000
_cell.length_b   1.000
_cell.length_c   1.000
_cell.angle_alpha   90.00
_cell.angle_beta   90.00
_cell.angle_gamma   90.00
#
_symmetry.space_group_name_H-M   'P 1'
#
loop_
_entity.id
_entity.type
_entity.pdbx_description
1 polymer ?
#
loop_
_entity_poly.entity_id
_entity_poly.type
_entity_poly.pdbx_seq_one_letter_code
_entity_poly.pdbx_strand_id
1 'polypeptide(L)' 'ADVDGNGSIDYIEFITATMHRHKLEREENLFKAFEYFDKDKSG' A
#
# COMPACT_ATOMS: atom_id res chain seq x y z
N ALA A 1 -3.87 -11.11 2.03
CA ALA A 1 -5.02 -11.94 1.66
C ALA A 1 -6.13 -10.97 1.31
N ASP A 2 -6.93 -11.28 0.30
CA ASP A 2 -8.18 -10.59 -0.01
C ASP A 2 -9.16 -10.90 1.15
N VAL A 3 -9.36 -9.92 2.03
CA VAL A 3 -10.11 -10.04 3.29
C VAL A 3 -11.58 -9.76 3.05
N ASP A 4 -11.90 -8.86 2.13
CA ASP A 4 -13.29 -8.49 1.84
C ASP A 4 -13.93 -9.34 0.72
N GLY A 5 -13.13 -10.13 0.00
CA GLY A 5 -13.59 -11.07 -1.02
C GLY A 5 -14.06 -10.39 -2.31
N ASN A 6 -13.62 -9.15 -2.56
CA ASN A 6 -14.05 -8.39 -3.73
C ASN A 6 -13.28 -8.80 -5.02
N GLY A 7 -12.26 -9.65 -4.90
CA GLY A 7 -11.45 -10.15 -6.02
C GLY A 7 -10.29 -9.23 -6.43
N SER A 8 -10.06 -8.16 -5.67
CA SER A 8 -8.93 -7.22 -5.80
C SER A 8 -8.24 -7.10 -4.43
N ILE A 9 -6.95 -6.75 -4.42
CA ILE A 9 -6.22 -6.51 -3.16
C ILE A 9 -6.10 -5.00 -2.97
N ASP A 10 -6.73 -4.48 -1.92
CA ASP A 10 -6.57 -3.07 -1.56
C ASP A 10 -5.25 -2.82 -0.81
N TYR A 11 -4.88 -1.55 -0.70
CA TYR A 11 -3.64 -1.12 -0.03
C TYR A 11 -3.59 -1.58 1.43
N ILE A 12 -4.72 -1.55 2.13
CA ILE A 12 -4.83 -1.94 3.54
C ILE A 12 -4.65 -3.46 3.68
N GLU A 13 -5.24 -4.24 2.79
CA GLU A 13 -5.11 -5.70 2.70
C GLU A 13 -3.69 -6.12 2.35
N PHE A 14 -3.01 -5.37 1.48
CA PHE A 14 -1.60 -5.59 1.15
C PHE A 14 -0.68 -5.35 2.36
N ILE A 15 -0.89 -4.24 3.07
CA ILE A 15 -0.14 -3.90 4.30
C ILE A 15 -0.43 -4.92 5.40
N THR A 16 -1.67 -5.35 5.54
CA THR A 16 -2.08 -6.36 6.53
C THR A 16 -1.48 -7.72 6.19
N ALA A 17 -1.44 -8.09 4.91
CA ALA A 17 -0.81 -9.33 4.45
C ALA A 17 0.71 -9.35 4.68
N THR A 18 1.35 -8.19 4.68
CA THR A 18 2.79 -8.02 4.87
C THR A 18 3.18 -7.51 6.26
N MET A 19 2.26 -7.52 7.23
CA MET A 19 2.50 -7.03 8.60
C MET A 19 3.48 -7.86 9.46
N HIS A 20 4.31 -8.70 8.83
CA HIS A 20 5.49 -9.28 9.47
C HIS A 20 6.80 -8.71 8.89
N ARG A 21 7.54 -8.04 9.78
CA ARG A 21 8.93 -7.54 9.68
C ARG A 21 9.15 -6.27 8.83
N HIS A 22 9.51 -5.18 9.50
CA HIS A 22 10.08 -3.92 8.97
C HIS A 22 9.09 -2.95 8.32
N LYS A 23 8.19 -2.37 9.14
CA LYS A 23 7.06 -1.54 8.68
C LYS A 23 7.41 -0.05 8.45
N LEU A 24 8.38 0.50 9.16
CA LEU A 24 8.63 1.95 9.14
C LEU A 24 9.45 2.46 7.94
N GLU A 25 10.49 1.74 7.49
CA GLU A 25 11.34 2.22 6.38
C GLU A 25 10.71 2.02 4.98
N ARG A 26 9.65 1.22 4.89
CA ARG A 26 8.96 0.94 3.61
C ARG A 26 7.84 1.94 3.32
N GLU A 27 7.14 2.43 4.33
CA GLU A 27 6.02 3.37 4.15
C GLU A 27 6.48 4.67 3.50
N GLU A 28 7.59 5.27 3.92
CA GLU A 28 8.07 6.51 3.28
C GLU A 28 8.50 6.31 1.82
N ASN A 29 9.12 5.17 1.52
CA ASN A 29 9.56 4.88 0.15
C ASN A 29 8.39 4.54 -0.77
N LEU A 30 7.39 3.82 -0.27
CA LEU A 30 6.14 3.55 -0.98
C LEU A 30 5.33 4.83 -1.20
N PHE A 31 5.24 5.68 -0.19
CA PHE A 31 4.55 6.98 -0.29
C PHE A 31 5.25 7.89 -1.30
N LYS A 32 6.58 8.01 -1.26
CA LYS A 32 7.35 8.80 -2.24
C LYS A 32 7.23 8.25 -3.67
N ALA A 33 7.24 6.93 -3.83
CA ALA A 33 7.02 6.32 -5.14
C ALA A 33 5.60 6.59 -5.66
N PHE A 34 4.59 6.48 -4.80
CA PHE A 34 3.21 6.79 -5.13
C PHE A 34 3.04 8.27 -5.53
N GLU A 35 3.56 9.20 -4.73
CA GLU A 35 3.52 10.65 -5.02
C GLU A 35 4.27 11.01 -6.31
N TYR A 36 5.31 10.27 -6.68
CA TYR A 36 6.01 10.46 -7.95
C TYR A 36 5.16 10.10 -9.17
N PHE A 37 4.29 9.10 -9.05
CA PHE A 37 3.42 8.65 -10.15
C PHE A 37 2.06 9.33 -10.15
N ASP A 38 1.58 9.80 -8.99
CA ASP A 38 0.35 10.59 -8.84
C ASP A 38 0.55 12.04 -9.33
N LYS A 39 0.44 12.21 -10.64
CA LYS A 39 0.64 13.51 -11.31
C LYS A 39 -0.52 14.48 -11.13
N ASP A 40 -1.72 13.97 -10.86
CA ASP A 40 -2.93 14.80 -10.69
C ASP A 40 -3.26 15.05 -9.22
N LYS A 41 -2.48 14.49 -8.29
CA LYS A 41 -2.68 14.59 -6.84
C LYS A 41 -4.06 14.10 -6.42
N SER A 42 -4.54 13.07 -7.11
CA SER A 42 -5.85 12.50 -6.83
C SER A 42 -5.89 11.72 -5.53
N GLY A 43 -4.72 11.27 -5.03
CA GLY A 43 -4.57 10.69 -3.69
C GLY A 43 -5.40 9.44 -3.44
#